data_AF-A0A1S8XXQ0-F1
#
_entry.id   AF-A0A1S8XXQ0-F1
#
_cell.length_a   1.000
_cell.length_b   1.000
_cell.length_c   1.000
_cell.angle_alpha   90.00
_cell.angle_beta   90.00
_cell.angle_gamma   90.00
#
_symmetry.space_group_name_H-M   'P 1'
#
loop_
_entity.id
_entity.type
_entity.pdbx_description
1 polymer ?
#
loop_
_entity_poly.entity_id
_entity_poly.type
_entity_poly.pdbx_seq_one_letter_code
_entity_poly.pdbx_strand_id
1 'polypeptide(L)'
;MAGTGVGRLRELTWDGPDHAAASAYARYLVADDSLLDPRKSDLDDVVRAAERTPLLIQIIINQARVERLPIRDVIGRLRDVSGNLGRAVWTYCYVNSLNVLEQKLRDPGLPEESAREQAADTVANLMAVFCFRPAGSSIASEDFFELSQIGDREAFLRARAMACRLALVKSLRNNERFTVHSLLREFYCAQRGPCGSAS
;
A
#
# COMPACT_ATOMS: atom_id res chain seq x y z
N MET A 1 34.79 11.21 -43.68
CA MET A 1 33.67 11.79 -42.91
C MET A 1 32.77 10.66 -42.46
N ALA A 2 32.88 10.25 -41.20
CA ALA A 2 32.04 9.19 -40.62
C ALA A 2 30.82 9.84 -39.97
N GLY A 3 29.64 9.67 -40.56
CA GLY A 3 28.37 10.07 -39.96
C GLY A 3 27.95 9.01 -38.95
N THR A 4 28.00 9.36 -37.67
CA THR A 4 27.48 8.56 -36.56
C THR A 4 25.97 8.42 -36.70
N GLY A 5 25.50 7.22 -37.03
CA GLY A 5 24.09 6.86 -36.97
C GLY A 5 23.64 6.78 -35.52
N VAL A 6 23.05 7.85 -35.01
CA VAL A 6 22.33 7.82 -33.73
C VAL A 6 21.03 7.05 -34.00
N GLY A 7 20.97 5.80 -33.54
CA GLY A 7 19.74 5.00 -33.58
C GLY A 7 18.60 5.78 -32.93
N ARG A 8 17.43 5.84 -33.59
CA ARG A 8 16.25 6.51 -33.04
C ARG A 8 15.86 5.83 -31.73
N LEU A 9 16.07 6.52 -30.61
CA LEU A 9 15.47 6.16 -29.33
C LEU A 9 13.95 6.27 -29.49
N ARG A 10 13.24 5.15 -29.38
CA ARG A 10 11.78 5.12 -29.35
C ARG A 10 11.36 4.92 -27.90
N GLU A 11 10.77 5.94 -27.31
CA GLU A 11 10.12 5.82 -26.02
C GLU A 11 8.94 4.85 -26.15
N LEU A 12 8.89 3.85 -25.27
CA LEU A 12 7.76 2.95 -25.15
C LEU A 12 6.90 3.46 -23.99
N THR A 13 5.74 4.01 -24.32
CA THR A 13 4.74 4.41 -23.32
C THR A 13 3.92 3.19 -22.91
N TRP A 14 3.79 2.96 -21.60
CA TRP A 14 2.94 1.93 -21.04
C TRP A 14 1.77 2.59 -20.31
N ASP A 15 0.56 2.45 -20.86
CA ASP A 15 -0.67 3.06 -20.34
C ASP A 15 -1.39 2.18 -19.30
N GLY A 16 -0.68 1.21 -18.73
CA GLY A 16 -1.24 0.23 -17.80
C GLY A 16 -1.80 -1.03 -18.49
N PRO A 17 -2.37 -1.96 -17.71
CA PRO A 17 -3.02 -3.15 -18.24
C PRO A 17 -4.36 -2.79 -18.91
N ASP A 18 -4.73 -3.56 -19.93
CA ASP A 18 -6.10 -3.55 -20.44
C ASP A 18 -7.09 -4.12 -19.40
N HIS A 19 -8.39 -3.98 -19.67
CA HIS A 19 -9.43 -4.45 -18.75
C HIS A 19 -9.35 -5.96 -18.51
N ALA A 20 -9.01 -6.75 -19.53
CA ALA A 20 -8.96 -8.22 -19.42
C ALA A 20 -7.81 -8.65 -18.52
N ALA A 21 -6.63 -8.04 -18.67
CA ALA A 21 -5.46 -8.24 -17.84
C ALA A 21 -5.71 -7.79 -16.39
N ALA A 22 -6.32 -6.62 -16.19
CA ALA A 22 -6.70 -6.15 -14.85
C ALA A 22 -7.70 -7.08 -14.16
N SER A 23 -8.69 -7.59 -14.91
CA SER A 23 -9.67 -8.56 -14.40
C SER A 23 -9.05 -9.93 -14.10
N ALA A 24 -8.08 -10.37 -14.91
CA ALA A 24 -7.31 -11.58 -14.63
C ALA A 24 -6.48 -11.41 -13.35
N TYR A 25 -5.85 -10.25 -13.15
CA TYR A 25 -5.11 -9.95 -11.94
C TYR A 25 -6.01 -9.91 -10.69
N ALA A 26 -7.18 -9.27 -10.77
CA ALA A 26 -8.15 -9.25 -9.66
C ALA A 26 -8.60 -10.67 -9.28
N ARG A 27 -8.90 -11.53 -10.28
CA ARG A 27 -9.23 -12.95 -10.05
C ARG A 27 -8.08 -13.72 -9.42
N TYR A 28 -6.86 -13.51 -9.90
CA TYR A 28 -5.66 -14.15 -9.34
C TYR A 28 -5.50 -13.81 -7.85
N LEU A 29 -5.73 -12.55 -7.46
CA LEU A 29 -5.56 -12.12 -6.07
C LEU A 29 -6.56 -12.77 -5.10
N VAL A 30 -7.71 -13.24 -5.57
CA VAL A 30 -8.75 -13.89 -4.73
C VAL A 30 -8.77 -15.41 -4.86
N ALA A 31 -8.02 -15.99 -5.81
CA ALA A 31 -8.11 -17.40 -6.18
C ALA A 31 -7.91 -18.37 -4.99
N ASP A 32 -7.02 -18.03 -4.06
CA ASP A 32 -6.67 -18.89 -2.91
C ASP A 32 -7.42 -18.52 -1.62
N ASP A 33 -8.39 -17.59 -1.67
CA ASP A 33 -9.14 -17.13 -0.51
C ASP A 33 -10.62 -17.45 -0.65
N SER A 34 -10.97 -18.69 -0.28
CA SER A 34 -12.34 -19.21 -0.34
C SER A 34 -13.33 -18.44 0.54
N LEU A 35 -12.84 -17.60 1.47
CA LEU A 35 -13.69 -16.78 2.34
C LEU A 35 -14.15 -15.48 1.65
N LEU A 36 -13.44 -15.03 0.61
CA LEU A 36 -13.85 -13.85 -0.15
C LEU A 36 -14.94 -14.15 -1.17
N ASP A 37 -14.87 -15.32 -1.81
CA ASP A 37 -15.77 -15.84 -2.85
C ASP A 37 -16.55 -14.76 -3.64
N PRO A 38 -15.85 -13.84 -4.33
CA PRO A 38 -16.51 -12.69 -4.93
C PRO A 38 -17.22 -13.05 -6.22
N ARG A 39 -18.37 -12.43 -6.45
CA ARG A 39 -19.04 -12.56 -7.75
C ARG A 39 -18.21 -11.84 -8.81
N LYS A 40 -18.33 -12.26 -10.07
CA LYS A 40 -17.69 -11.58 -11.20
C LYS A 40 -17.94 -10.06 -11.21
N SER A 41 -19.18 -9.66 -10.92
CA SER A 41 -19.57 -8.24 -10.83
C SER A 41 -18.83 -7.48 -9.74
N ASP A 42 -18.50 -8.13 -8.62
CA ASP A 42 -17.77 -7.50 -7.53
C ASP A 42 -16.31 -7.21 -7.97
N LEU A 43 -15.69 -8.12 -8.74
CA LEU A 43 -14.35 -7.92 -9.31
C LEU A 43 -14.33 -6.88 -10.44
N ASP A 44 -15.35 -6.85 -11.29
CA ASP A 44 -15.50 -5.80 -12.32
C ASP A 44 -15.64 -4.42 -11.66
N ASP A 45 -16.32 -4.33 -10.52
CA ASP A 45 -16.40 -3.11 -9.72
C ASP A 45 -15.06 -2.69 -9.13
N VAL A 46 -14.22 -3.65 -8.66
CA VAL A 46 -12.85 -3.36 -8.22
C VAL A 46 -12.04 -2.77 -9.36
N VAL A 47 -12.04 -3.42 -10.53
CA VAL A 47 -11.25 -2.98 -11.70
C VAL A 47 -11.65 -1.58 -12.13
N ARG A 48 -12.96 -1.27 -12.11
CA ARG A 48 -13.49 0.07 -12.39
C ARG A 48 -13.08 1.09 -11.34
N ALA A 49 -13.27 0.79 -10.06
CA ALA A 49 -12.93 1.70 -8.97
C ALA A 49 -11.42 2.00 -8.91
N ALA A 50 -10.60 1.00 -9.23
CA ALA A 50 -9.14 1.12 -9.29
C ALA A 50 -8.63 1.74 -10.60
N GLU A 51 -9.50 2.07 -11.56
CA GLU A 51 -9.12 2.53 -12.90
C GLU A 51 -8.09 1.62 -13.59
N ARG A 52 -8.21 0.30 -13.36
CA ARG A 52 -7.26 -0.74 -13.80
C ARG A 52 -5.85 -0.66 -13.20
N THR A 53 -5.62 0.20 -12.21
CA THR A 53 -4.32 0.34 -11.52
C THR A 53 -4.05 -0.89 -10.65
N PRO A 54 -3.02 -1.72 -10.94
CA PRO A 54 -2.79 -2.98 -10.21
C PRO A 54 -2.60 -2.80 -8.70
N LEU A 55 -1.89 -1.75 -8.28
CA LEU A 55 -1.69 -1.48 -6.85
C LEU A 55 -3.03 -1.22 -6.13
N LEU A 56 -3.93 -0.46 -6.75
CA LEU A 56 -5.24 -0.17 -6.16
C LEU A 56 -6.13 -1.40 -6.10
N ILE A 57 -6.15 -2.21 -7.16
CA ILE A 57 -6.83 -3.51 -7.16
C ILE A 57 -6.34 -4.36 -5.97
N GLN A 58 -5.03 -4.41 -5.76
CA GLN A 58 -4.43 -5.17 -4.66
C GLN A 58 -4.81 -4.61 -3.28
N ILE A 59 -4.77 -3.30 -3.08
CA ILE A 59 -5.15 -2.67 -1.82
C ILE A 59 -6.62 -2.96 -1.48
N ILE A 60 -7.54 -2.78 -2.43
CA ILE A 60 -8.99 -2.99 -2.21
C ILE A 60 -9.27 -4.44 -1.81
N ILE A 61 -8.70 -5.41 -2.53
CA ILE A 61 -8.88 -6.85 -2.25
C ILE A 61 -8.27 -7.22 -0.89
N ASN A 62 -7.09 -6.69 -0.58
CA ASN A 62 -6.43 -6.96 0.70
C ASN A 62 -7.17 -6.34 1.89
N GLN A 63 -7.80 -5.19 1.72
CA GLN A 63 -8.70 -4.62 2.75
C GLN A 63 -9.87 -5.55 3.03
N ALA A 64 -10.57 -6.00 1.98
CA ALA A 64 -11.67 -6.97 2.12
C ALA A 64 -11.21 -8.23 2.88
N ARG A 65 -10.02 -8.74 2.54
CA ARG A 65 -9.41 -9.89 3.21
C ARG A 65 -9.10 -9.65 4.69
N VAL A 66 -8.42 -8.54 5.00
CA VAL A 66 -7.95 -8.24 6.37
C VAL A 66 -9.11 -7.85 7.30
N GLU A 67 -10.09 -7.12 6.78
CA GLU A 67 -11.30 -6.71 7.52
C GLU A 67 -12.37 -7.82 7.55
N ARG A 68 -12.22 -8.89 6.77
CA ARG A 68 -13.22 -9.96 6.62
C ARG A 68 -14.57 -9.43 6.11
N LEU A 69 -14.51 -8.53 5.14
CA LEU A 69 -15.69 -7.88 4.54
C LEU A 69 -15.91 -8.36 3.10
N PRO A 70 -17.17 -8.40 2.63
CA PRO A 70 -17.46 -8.52 1.21
C PRO A 70 -16.78 -7.41 0.40
N ILE A 71 -16.23 -7.74 -0.77
CA ILE A 71 -15.58 -6.76 -1.67
C ILE A 71 -16.52 -5.58 -1.99
N ARG A 72 -17.80 -5.85 -2.21
CA ARG A 72 -18.83 -4.84 -2.47
C ARG A 72 -18.95 -3.78 -1.36
N ASP A 73 -18.71 -4.14 -0.10
CA ASP A 73 -18.85 -3.24 1.03
C ASP A 73 -17.65 -2.28 1.10
N VAL A 74 -16.44 -2.80 0.80
CA VAL A 74 -15.23 -1.96 0.64
C VAL A 74 -15.41 -0.97 -0.51
N ILE A 75 -15.97 -1.41 -1.64
CA ILE A 75 -16.26 -0.52 -2.79
C ILE A 75 -17.34 0.50 -2.47
N GLY A 76 -18.38 0.12 -1.72
CA GLY A 76 -19.40 1.05 -1.23
C GLY A 76 -18.76 2.20 -0.46
N ARG A 77 -17.92 1.88 0.53
CA ARG A 77 -17.16 2.88 1.31
C ARG A 77 -16.29 3.80 0.44
N LEU A 78 -15.70 3.25 -0.62
CA LEU A 78 -14.89 4.04 -1.58
C LEU A 78 -15.74 5.03 -2.38
N ARG A 79 -16.90 4.59 -2.87
CA ARG A 79 -17.83 5.40 -3.68
C ARG A 79 -18.47 6.51 -2.86
N ASP A 80 -18.85 6.24 -1.62
CA ASP A 80 -19.50 7.21 -0.73
C ASP A 80 -18.60 8.41 -0.39
N VAL A 81 -17.28 8.19 -0.38
CA VAL A 81 -16.29 9.23 -0.03
C VAL A 81 -15.74 9.96 -1.24
N SER A 82 -15.70 9.31 -2.40
CA SER A 82 -15.13 9.87 -3.63
C SER A 82 -16.18 9.90 -4.74
N GLY A 83 -17.03 10.93 -4.74
CA GLY A 83 -18.00 11.17 -5.82
C GLY A 83 -17.38 11.27 -7.23
N ASN A 84 -16.05 11.44 -7.32
CA ASN A 84 -15.25 11.23 -8.53
C ASN A 84 -14.13 10.22 -8.26
N LEU A 85 -14.19 9.07 -8.93
CA LEU A 85 -13.13 8.06 -8.96
C LEU A 85 -11.92 8.67 -9.70
N GLY A 86 -10.76 8.69 -9.05
CA GLY A 86 -9.54 9.38 -9.49
C GLY A 86 -8.47 9.40 -8.39
N ARG A 87 -7.55 10.38 -8.41
CA ARG A 87 -6.50 10.59 -7.37
C ARG A 87 -7.03 10.54 -5.92
N ALA A 88 -8.31 10.88 -5.72
CA ALA A 88 -9.01 10.77 -4.44
C ALA A 88 -9.15 9.32 -3.93
N VAL A 89 -9.42 8.36 -4.82
CA VAL A 89 -9.51 6.92 -4.49
C VAL A 89 -8.18 6.41 -3.97
N TRP A 90 -7.10 6.85 -4.60
CA TRP A 90 -5.76 6.44 -4.23
C TRP A 90 -5.38 6.92 -2.82
N THR A 91 -5.59 8.21 -2.54
CA THR A 91 -5.40 8.78 -1.20
C THR A 91 -6.26 8.07 -0.17
N TYR A 92 -7.54 7.86 -0.47
CA TYR A 92 -8.46 7.21 0.46
C TYR A 92 -8.04 5.76 0.74
N CYS A 93 -7.74 4.96 -0.28
CA CYS A 93 -7.33 3.57 -0.12
C CYS A 93 -6.10 3.47 0.78
N TYR A 94 -5.16 4.41 0.64
CA TYR A 94 -3.98 4.44 1.48
C TYR A 94 -4.29 4.85 2.92
N VAL A 95 -5.02 5.94 3.13
CA VAL A 95 -5.43 6.40 4.48
C VAL A 95 -6.23 5.31 5.20
N ASN A 96 -7.19 4.69 4.52
CA ASN A 96 -7.96 3.60 5.09
C ASN A 96 -7.07 2.42 5.47
N SER A 97 -6.10 2.05 4.63
CA SER A 97 -5.14 0.98 4.95
C SER A 97 -4.26 1.32 6.14
N LEU A 98 -3.82 2.58 6.31
CA LEU A 98 -3.09 3.02 7.50
C LEU A 98 -3.97 2.94 8.75
N ASN A 99 -5.22 3.37 8.66
CA ASN A 99 -6.17 3.29 9.77
C ASN A 99 -6.44 1.83 10.17
N VAL A 100 -6.61 0.92 9.19
CA VAL A 100 -6.77 -0.51 9.44
C VAL A 100 -5.50 -1.09 10.07
N LEU A 101 -4.31 -0.69 9.61
CA LEU A 101 -3.04 -1.10 10.21
C LEU A 101 -2.98 -0.67 11.68
N GLU A 102 -3.27 0.59 11.98
CA GLU A 102 -3.31 1.11 13.35
C GLU A 102 -4.29 0.32 14.22
N GLN A 103 -5.54 0.13 13.77
CA GLN A 103 -6.55 -0.63 14.49
C GLN A 103 -6.10 -2.07 14.80
N LYS A 104 -5.41 -2.73 13.87
CA LYS A 104 -4.91 -4.11 14.04
C LYS A 104 -3.68 -4.20 14.94
N LEU A 105 -3.02 -3.08 15.24
CA LEU A 105 -1.85 -3.04 16.11
C LEU A 105 -2.16 -2.57 17.53
N ARG A 106 -3.40 -2.17 17.83
CA ARG A 106 -3.81 -1.78 19.18
C ARG A 106 -3.64 -2.95 20.15
N ASP A 107 -2.95 -2.70 21.26
CA ASP A 107 -2.80 -3.66 22.33
C ASP A 107 -4.08 -3.72 23.19
N PRO A 108 -4.77 -4.86 23.28
CA PRO A 108 -5.98 -5.00 24.09
C PRO A 108 -5.70 -4.93 25.61
N GLY A 109 -4.43 -5.03 26.03
CA GLY A 109 -4.01 -4.89 27.42
C GLY A 109 -3.82 -3.43 27.88
N LEU A 110 -3.87 -2.46 26.97
CA LEU A 110 -3.72 -1.04 27.29
C LEU A 110 -5.09 -0.31 27.31
N PRO A 111 -5.21 0.79 28.08
CA PRO A 111 -6.36 1.70 27.95
C PRO A 111 -6.53 2.18 26.50
N GLU A 112 -7.78 2.39 26.06
CA GLU A 112 -8.10 2.66 24.65
C GLU A 112 -7.28 3.81 24.04
N GLU A 113 -7.11 4.90 24.77
CA GLU A 113 -6.36 6.06 24.31
C GLU A 113 -4.87 5.76 24.14
N SER A 114 -4.25 5.08 25.11
CA SER A 114 -2.85 4.68 25.07
C SER A 114 -2.58 3.62 24.00
N ALA A 115 -3.49 2.66 23.83
CA ALA A 115 -3.40 1.65 22.77
C ALA A 115 -3.45 2.30 21.37
N ARG A 116 -4.29 3.32 21.21
CA ARG A 116 -4.38 4.09 19.97
C ARG A 116 -3.11 4.88 19.70
N GLU A 117 -2.59 5.60 20.70
CA GLU A 117 -1.35 6.39 20.57
C GLU A 117 -0.15 5.48 20.22
N GLN A 118 0.03 4.39 20.96
CA GLN A 118 1.10 3.42 20.69
C GLN A 118 1.02 2.83 19.27
N ALA A 119 -0.19 2.49 18.82
CA ALA A 119 -0.40 1.96 17.48
C ALA A 119 -0.10 3.01 16.40
N ALA A 120 -0.54 4.25 16.60
CA ALA A 120 -0.27 5.36 15.69
C ALA A 120 1.23 5.63 15.57
N ASP A 121 1.95 5.66 16.69
CA ASP A 121 3.41 5.82 16.71
C ASP A 121 4.12 4.67 16.00
N THR A 122 3.68 3.43 16.24
CA THR A 122 4.24 2.25 15.57
C THR A 122 4.08 2.34 14.05
N VAL A 123 2.89 2.71 13.57
CA VAL A 123 2.64 2.92 12.14
C VAL A 123 3.48 4.06 11.60
N ALA A 124 3.55 5.17 12.33
CA ALA A 124 4.28 6.35 11.90
C ALA A 124 5.78 6.08 11.77
N ASN A 125 6.34 5.36 12.72
CA ASN A 125 7.72 4.95 12.78
C ASN A 125 8.08 3.94 11.69
N LEU A 126 7.20 2.94 11.47
CA LEU A 126 7.37 1.96 10.39
C LEU A 126 7.44 2.63 9.02
N MET A 127 6.55 3.58 8.74
CA MET A 127 6.48 4.24 7.44
C MET A 127 7.56 5.33 7.27
N ALA A 128 8.02 5.96 8.36
CA ALA A 128 9.07 7.00 8.35
C ALA A 128 10.38 6.53 7.69
N VAL A 129 10.73 5.26 7.87
CA VAL A 129 11.97 4.66 7.37
C VAL A 129 12.14 4.87 5.86
N PHE A 130 11.04 4.89 5.11
CA PHE A 130 11.07 5.04 3.65
C PHE A 130 11.16 6.50 3.19
N CYS A 131 10.94 7.48 4.06
CA CYS A 131 10.99 8.89 3.68
C CYS A 131 12.41 9.39 3.42
N PHE A 132 13.38 8.90 4.19
CA PHE A 132 14.79 9.27 4.05
C PHE A 132 15.54 8.47 2.98
N ARG A 133 14.82 7.68 2.16
CA ARG A 133 15.38 6.83 1.12
C ARG A 133 14.88 7.25 -0.27
N PRO A 134 15.67 7.10 -1.34
CA PRO A 134 15.21 7.35 -2.71
C PRO A 134 14.01 6.47 -3.08
N ALA A 135 13.12 6.99 -3.93
CA ALA A 135 12.01 6.21 -4.47
C ALA A 135 12.52 4.94 -5.20
N GLY A 136 11.84 3.81 -5.02
CA GLY A 136 12.22 2.52 -5.63
C GLY A 136 13.39 1.81 -4.96
N SER A 137 14.05 2.42 -3.97
CA SER A 137 15.06 1.72 -3.16
C SER A 137 14.42 0.71 -2.20
N SER A 138 15.20 -0.27 -1.77
CA SER A 138 14.77 -1.26 -0.76
C SER A 138 15.72 -1.26 0.43
N ILE A 139 15.21 -1.65 1.59
CA ILE A 139 15.93 -1.74 2.85
C ILE A 139 16.03 -3.20 3.31
N ALA A 140 17.13 -3.59 3.95
CA ALA A 140 17.26 -4.93 4.52
C ALA A 140 16.36 -5.10 5.76
N SER A 141 15.98 -6.32 6.09
CA SER A 141 15.12 -6.64 7.25
C SER A 141 15.67 -6.07 8.57
N GLU A 142 16.97 -6.25 8.82
CA GLU A 142 17.61 -5.78 10.05
C GLU A 142 17.68 -4.25 10.11
N ASP A 143 18.17 -3.61 9.04
CA ASP A 143 18.16 -2.14 8.94
C ASP A 143 16.75 -1.55 9.12
N PHE A 144 15.72 -2.25 8.61
CA PHE A 144 14.34 -1.79 8.74
C PHE A 144 13.87 -1.85 10.20
N PHE A 145 14.23 -2.90 10.93
CA PHE A 145 13.95 -2.98 12.35
C PHE A 145 14.65 -1.85 13.10
N GLU A 146 15.97 -1.71 12.93
CA GLU A 146 16.77 -0.70 13.61
C GLU A 146 16.29 0.72 13.33
N LEU A 147 16.07 1.07 12.05
CA LEU A 147 15.63 2.41 11.67
C LEU A 147 14.17 2.69 12.02
N SER A 148 13.33 1.66 12.19
CA SER A 148 11.96 1.87 12.63
C SER A 148 11.87 2.34 14.08
N GLN A 149 12.91 2.15 14.91
CA GLN A 149 12.88 2.52 16.33
C GLN A 149 11.69 1.89 17.11
N ILE A 150 11.09 0.82 16.59
CA ILE A 150 10.08 0.03 17.29
C ILE A 150 10.84 -0.88 18.26
N GLY A 151 10.81 -0.56 19.55
CA GLY A 151 11.71 -1.16 20.55
C GLY A 151 11.54 -2.67 20.77
N ASP A 152 10.36 -3.22 20.46
CA ASP A 152 10.11 -4.67 20.51
C ASP A 152 10.21 -5.30 19.10
N ARG A 153 11.07 -6.30 18.98
CA ARG A 153 11.27 -7.06 17.72
C ARG A 153 10.00 -7.76 17.30
N GLU A 154 9.21 -8.31 18.23
CA GLU A 154 7.97 -9.00 17.86
C GLU A 154 6.92 -8.01 17.38
N ALA A 155 6.76 -6.87 18.05
CA ALA A 155 5.89 -5.77 17.61
C ALA A 155 6.27 -5.29 16.21
N PHE A 156 7.57 -5.09 15.93
CA PHE A 156 8.04 -4.76 14.59
C PHE A 156 7.64 -5.82 13.56
N LEU A 157 7.89 -7.11 13.86
CA LEU A 157 7.56 -8.19 12.93
C LEU A 157 6.05 -8.26 12.65
N ARG A 158 5.21 -8.06 13.68
CA ARG A 158 3.74 -7.98 13.55
C ARG A 158 3.32 -6.79 12.68
N ALA A 159 3.83 -5.59 12.97
CA ALA A 159 3.55 -4.37 12.22
C ALA A 159 3.96 -4.49 10.75
N ARG A 160 5.19 -4.94 10.49
CA ARG A 160 5.71 -5.19 9.14
C ARG A 160 4.87 -6.21 8.38
N ALA A 161 4.54 -7.33 9.01
CA ALA A 161 3.74 -8.38 8.37
C ALA A 161 2.35 -7.86 8.01
N MET A 162 1.70 -7.10 8.89
CA MET A 162 0.39 -6.51 8.62
C MET A 162 0.46 -5.43 7.53
N ALA A 163 1.48 -4.57 7.56
CA ALA A 163 1.71 -3.58 6.51
C ALA A 163 1.94 -4.25 5.13
N CYS A 164 2.62 -5.40 5.09
CA CYS A 164 2.75 -6.18 3.87
C CYS A 164 1.41 -6.77 3.40
N ARG A 165 0.59 -7.30 4.32
CA ARG A 165 -0.75 -7.81 4.01
C ARG A 165 -1.66 -6.73 3.45
N LEU A 166 -1.54 -5.49 3.92
CA LEU A 166 -2.31 -4.34 3.44
C LEU A 166 -1.70 -3.67 2.19
N ALA A 167 -0.65 -4.26 1.60
CA ALA A 167 0.09 -3.71 0.46
C ALA A 167 0.66 -2.30 0.67
N LEU A 168 0.89 -1.90 1.93
CA LEU A 168 1.56 -0.64 2.29
C LEU A 168 3.07 -0.75 2.14
N VAL A 169 3.61 -1.92 2.45
CA VAL A 169 5.01 -2.30 2.29
C VAL A 169 5.07 -3.53 1.38
N LYS A 170 6.05 -3.58 0.48
CA LYS A 170 6.32 -4.74 -0.37
C LYS A 170 7.55 -5.48 0.15
N SER A 171 7.41 -6.77 0.38
CA SER A 171 8.55 -7.65 0.65
C SER A 171 9.19 -8.13 -0.66
N LEU A 172 10.50 -8.33 -0.61
CA LEU A 172 11.35 -8.76 -1.71
C LEU A 172 12.34 -9.80 -1.18
N ARG A 173 12.88 -10.64 -2.07
CA ARG A 173 13.92 -11.64 -1.75
C ARG A 173 13.59 -12.44 -0.48
N ASN A 174 12.47 -13.18 -0.50
CA ASN A 174 12.04 -14.00 0.63
C ASN A 174 11.93 -13.25 1.98
N ASN A 175 11.42 -12.02 1.96
CA ASN A 175 11.28 -11.15 3.14
C ASN A 175 12.61 -10.66 3.76
N GLU A 176 13.72 -10.73 3.02
CA GLU A 176 14.99 -10.15 3.44
C GLU A 176 15.07 -8.65 3.16
N ARG A 177 14.26 -8.16 2.21
CA ARG A 177 14.23 -6.76 1.82
C ARG A 177 12.81 -6.21 1.70
N PHE A 178 12.66 -4.92 1.95
CA PHE A 178 11.38 -4.23 1.96
C PHE A 178 11.45 -2.93 1.17
N THR A 179 10.35 -2.55 0.53
CA THR A 179 10.22 -1.28 -0.19
C THR A 179 8.78 -0.80 -0.09
N VAL A 180 8.52 0.43 -0.52
CA VAL A 180 7.18 1.00 -0.66
C VAL A 180 7.01 1.51 -2.08
N HIS A 181 5.77 1.53 -2.56
CA HIS A 181 5.48 2.11 -3.87
C HIS A 181 5.81 3.61 -3.86
N SER A 182 6.32 4.15 -4.98
CA SER A 182 6.75 5.56 -5.11
C SER A 182 5.64 6.54 -4.73
N LEU A 183 4.42 6.30 -5.21
CA LEU A 183 3.25 7.11 -4.86
C LEU A 183 2.99 7.07 -3.34
N LEU A 184 3.02 5.88 -2.69
CA LEU A 184 2.74 5.75 -1.26
C LEU A 184 3.76 6.55 -0.44
N ARG A 185 5.04 6.47 -0.85
CA ARG A 185 6.11 7.28 -0.29
C ARG A 185 5.84 8.76 -0.48
N GLU A 186 5.52 9.20 -1.69
CA GLU A 186 5.24 10.61 -1.99
C GLU A 186 4.16 11.18 -1.07
N PHE A 187 3.02 10.49 -0.96
CA PHE A 187 1.95 10.93 -0.07
C PHE A 187 2.36 10.96 1.39
N TYR A 188 2.97 9.88 1.86
CA TYR A 188 3.27 9.78 3.29
C TYR A 188 4.35 10.77 3.71
N CYS A 189 5.35 10.99 2.86
CA CYS A 189 6.46 11.89 3.16
C CYS A 189 6.13 13.35 2.87
N ALA A 190 5.26 13.65 1.90
CA ALA A 190 4.78 15.01 1.66
C ALA A 190 3.98 15.55 2.87
N GLN A 191 3.26 14.68 3.58
CA GLN A 191 2.55 15.05 4.81
C GLN A 191 3.46 15.40 5.99
N ARG A 192 4.72 14.95 5.98
CA ARG A 192 5.68 15.22 7.06
C ARG A 192 6.46 16.52 6.86
N GLY A 193 6.19 17.25 5.77
CA GLY A 193 6.89 18.48 5.40
C GLY A 193 8.37 18.25 5.10
N PRO A 194 9.06 19.21 4.46
CA PRO A 194 10.51 19.21 4.47
C PRO A 194 10.97 19.46 5.91
N CYS A 195 11.64 18.48 6.52
CA CYS A 195 12.55 18.79 7.61
C CYS A 195 13.58 19.81 7.08
N GLY A 196 13.43 21.09 7.48
CA GLY A 196 14.42 22.13 7.26
C GLY A 196 14.22 22.99 6.01
N SER A 197 13.46 24.08 6.17
CA SER A 197 13.93 25.39 5.74
C SER A 197 14.09 26.23 7.00
N ALA A 198 15.33 26.33 7.48
CA ALA A 198 15.69 27.34 8.45
C ALA A 198 15.49 28.72 7.81
N SER A 199 14.71 29.55 8.47
CA SER A 199 14.75 31.01 8.41
C SER A 199 14.68 31.51 9.85
#